data_AF-A0A924UPL5-F1
#
_entry.id   AF-A0A924UPL5-F1
#
_cell.length_a   1.000
_cell.length_b   1.000
_cell.length_c   1.000
_cell.angle_alpha   90.00
_cell.angle_beta   90.00
_cell.angle_gamma   90.00
#
_symmetry.space_group_name_H-M   'P 1'
#
loop_
_entity.id
_entity.type
_entity.pdbx_description
1 polymer ?
#
loop_
_entity_poly.entity_id
_entity_poly.type
_entity_poly.pdbx_seq_one_letter_code
_entity_poly.pdbx_strand_id
1 'polypeptide(L)'
;MKFNKFNAVVFFCIFSLHATAQKYTPKVSRDSIAILTSRTEVLKSAIKVNDLKLAEGSQESDIEKLELKIVELRSLDKASSDESLRLSESLKTGNETDLKKVDRAARKAASNAKSLKNALEKLNKQIDKAEDIKNQIQTEERKLSYRDLLIIFMKNNN
;
A
#
# COMPACT_ATOMS: atom_id res chain seq x y z
N MET A 1 -83.86 2.65 -23.95
CA MET A 1 -82.59 3.16 -23.37
C MET A 1 -81.45 2.71 -24.29
N LYS A 2 -80.97 3.57 -25.20
CA LYS A 2 -79.95 3.19 -26.20
C LYS A 2 -78.57 3.21 -25.52
N PHE A 3 -78.01 2.03 -25.23
CA PHE A 3 -76.64 1.93 -24.77
C PHE A 3 -75.71 2.48 -25.85
N ASN A 4 -75.02 3.57 -25.52
CA ASN A 4 -74.18 4.31 -26.45
C ASN A 4 -72.92 3.48 -26.73
N LYS A 5 -72.92 2.74 -27.85
CA LYS A 5 -71.83 1.81 -28.24
C LYS A 5 -70.45 2.49 -28.24
N PHE A 6 -70.40 3.80 -28.43
CA PHE A 6 -69.19 4.61 -28.37
C PHE A 6 -68.54 4.61 -26.97
N ASN A 7 -69.35 4.71 -25.91
CA ASN A 7 -68.83 4.67 -24.53
C ASN A 7 -68.30 3.29 -24.14
N ALA A 8 -68.88 2.22 -24.70
CA ALA A 8 -68.41 0.86 -24.44
C ALA A 8 -67.04 0.59 -25.08
N VAL A 9 -66.78 1.12 -26.28
CA VAL A 9 -65.49 0.97 -26.98
C VAL A 9 -64.38 1.75 -26.27
N VAL A 10 -64.66 2.99 -25.83
CA VAL A 10 -63.68 3.80 -25.08
C VAL A 10 -63.33 3.14 -23.74
N PHE A 11 -64.31 2.57 -23.04
CA PHE A 11 -64.06 1.86 -21.77
C PHE A 11 -63.21 0.59 -21.99
N PHE A 12 -63.47 -0.15 -23.08
CA PHE A 12 -62.70 -1.35 -23.44
C PHE A 12 -61.25 -1.02 -23.84
N CYS A 13 -61.02 0.11 -24.52
CA CYS A 13 -59.69 0.57 -24.89
C CYS A 13 -58.86 1.01 -23.65
N ILE A 14 -59.47 1.71 -22.69
CA ILE A 14 -58.78 2.15 -21.46
C ILE A 14 -58.45 0.95 -20.55
N PHE A 15 -59.31 -0.07 -20.51
CA PHE A 15 -59.06 -1.30 -19.76
C PHE A 15 -57.92 -2.14 -20.37
N SER A 16 -57.79 -2.13 -21.70
CA SER A 16 -56.72 -2.84 -22.42
C SER A 16 -55.33 -2.24 -22.21
N LEU A 17 -55.24 -0.93 -21.94
CA LEU A 17 -53.98 -0.23 -21.63
C LEU A 17 -53.38 -0.63 -20.27
N HIS A 18 -54.17 -1.16 -19.34
CA HIS A 18 -53.70 -1.63 -18.04
C HIS A 18 -53.20 -3.09 -18.07
N ALA A 19 -53.41 -3.82 -19.17
CA ALA A 19 -53.13 -5.25 -19.27
C ALA A 19 -51.68 -5.59 -19.69
N THR A 20 -50.83 -4.62 -20.01
CA THR A 20 -49.48 -4.89 -20.57
C THR A 20 -48.32 -4.25 -19.82
N ALA A 21 -48.50 -3.88 -18.55
CA ALA A 21 -47.38 -3.55 -17.66
C ALA A 21 -46.99 -4.76 -16.80
N GLN A 22 -46.64 -5.89 -17.44
CA GLN A 22 -45.91 -6.95 -16.74
C GLN A 22 -44.52 -6.39 -16.40
N LYS A 23 -44.37 -5.87 -15.18
CA LYS A 23 -43.05 -5.54 -14.64
C LYS A 23 -42.25 -6.84 -14.55
N TYR A 24 -41.30 -7.03 -15.46
CA TYR A 24 -40.34 -8.09 -15.39
C TYR A 24 -39.44 -7.83 -14.17
N THR A 25 -39.82 -8.36 -13.01
CA THR A 25 -38.92 -8.51 -11.88
C THR A 25 -38.13 -9.79 -12.11
N PRO A 26 -36.87 -9.74 -12.55
CA PRO A 26 -36.09 -10.96 -12.71
C PRO A 26 -36.05 -11.68 -11.37
N LYS A 27 -36.53 -12.92 -11.32
CA LYS A 27 -36.31 -13.83 -10.19
C LYS A 27 -34.85 -14.24 -10.22
N VAL A 28 -33.98 -13.41 -9.66
CA VAL A 28 -32.62 -13.83 -9.32
C VAL A 28 -32.72 -14.84 -8.18
N SER A 29 -32.13 -16.03 -8.35
CA SER A 29 -32.09 -17.03 -7.30
C SER A 29 -31.33 -16.47 -6.10
N ARG A 30 -31.71 -16.85 -4.87
CA ARG A 30 -30.96 -16.49 -3.66
C ARG A 30 -29.48 -16.90 -3.79
N ASP A 31 -29.21 -17.99 -4.47
CA ASP A 31 -27.86 -18.50 -4.72
C ASP A 31 -27.05 -17.57 -5.61
N SER A 32 -27.68 -16.97 -6.63
CA SER A 32 -27.05 -15.97 -7.50
C SER A 32 -26.65 -14.71 -6.73
N ILE A 33 -27.50 -14.27 -5.80
CA ILE A 33 -27.20 -13.14 -4.91
C ILE A 33 -26.06 -13.50 -3.95
N ALA A 34 -26.09 -14.70 -3.35
CA ALA A 34 -25.04 -15.16 -2.45
C ALA A 34 -23.67 -15.27 -3.14
N ILE A 35 -23.62 -15.82 -4.36
CA ILE A 35 -22.39 -15.89 -5.17
C ILE A 35 -21.89 -14.49 -5.52
N LEU A 36 -22.79 -13.58 -5.92
CA LEU A 36 -22.41 -12.21 -6.26
C LEU A 36 -21.84 -11.48 -5.04
N THR A 37 -22.51 -11.57 -3.89
CA THR A 37 -22.01 -11.00 -2.63
C THR A 37 -20.64 -11.56 -2.28
N SER A 38 -20.45 -12.88 -2.34
CA SER A 38 -19.15 -13.50 -2.07
C SER A 38 -18.04 -13.03 -3.02
N ARG A 39 -18.34 -12.90 -4.32
CA ARG A 39 -17.40 -12.34 -5.31
C ARG A 39 -17.06 -10.88 -5.03
N THR A 40 -18.02 -10.06 -4.60
CA THR A 40 -17.73 -8.67 -4.23
C THR A 40 -16.84 -8.58 -2.98
N GLU A 41 -16.98 -9.49 -2.03
CA GLU A 41 -16.11 -9.56 -0.86
C GLU A 41 -14.69 -10.01 -1.21
N VAL A 42 -14.55 -10.97 -2.12
CA VAL A 42 -13.24 -11.35 -2.69
C VAL A 42 -12.58 -10.16 -3.38
N LEU A 43 -13.31 -9.44 -4.24
CA LEU A 43 -12.78 -8.26 -4.92
C LEU A 43 -12.31 -7.19 -3.94
N LYS A 44 -13.08 -6.93 -2.87
CA LYS A 44 -12.67 -5.99 -1.80
C LYS A 44 -11.39 -6.44 -1.11
N SER A 45 -11.27 -7.73 -0.79
CA SER A 45 -10.05 -8.29 -0.21
C SER A 45 -8.87 -8.23 -1.18
N ALA A 46 -9.08 -8.46 -2.48
CA ALA A 46 -8.05 -8.36 -3.51
C ALA A 46 -7.54 -6.91 -3.65
N ILE A 47 -8.44 -5.93 -3.63
CA ILE A 47 -8.08 -4.50 -3.62
C ILE A 47 -7.21 -4.20 -2.40
N LYS A 48 -7.59 -4.67 -1.21
CA LYS A 48 -6.80 -4.47 0.01
C LYS A 48 -5.39 -5.06 -0.11
N VAL A 49 -5.23 -6.25 -0.70
CA VAL A 49 -3.91 -6.84 -0.95
C VAL A 49 -3.10 -5.98 -1.91
N ASN A 50 -3.72 -5.48 -2.99
CA ASN A 50 -3.03 -4.60 -3.93
C ASN A 50 -2.61 -3.27 -3.30
N ASP A 51 -3.45 -2.67 -2.44
CA ASP A 51 -3.11 -1.45 -1.71
C ASP A 51 -1.91 -1.68 -0.77
N LEU A 52 -1.85 -2.84 -0.10
CA LEU A 52 -0.71 -3.22 0.72
C LEU A 52 0.56 -3.43 -0.11
N LYS A 53 0.46 -4.04 -1.30
CA LYS A 53 1.60 -4.21 -2.23
C LYS A 53 2.11 -2.87 -2.76
N LEU A 54 1.22 -1.91 -3.02
CA LEU A 54 1.61 -0.54 -3.37
C LEU A 54 2.35 0.14 -2.21
N ALA A 55 1.88 -0.08 -0.97
CA ALA A 55 2.56 0.43 0.22
C ALA A 55 3.95 -0.21 0.43
N GLU A 56 4.09 -1.52 0.19
CA GLU A 56 5.37 -2.24 0.17
C GLU A 56 6.35 -1.62 -0.84
N GLY A 57 5.91 -1.41 -2.09
CA GLY A 57 6.76 -0.78 -3.11
C GLY A 57 7.16 0.67 -2.78
N SER A 58 6.28 1.44 -2.14
CA SER A 58 6.63 2.78 -1.64
C SER A 58 7.67 2.71 -0.51
N GLN A 59 7.58 1.72 0.37
CA GLN A 59 8.53 1.50 1.46
C GLN A 59 9.90 1.08 0.94
N GLU A 60 9.96 0.17 -0.04
CA GLU A 60 11.23 -0.25 -0.67
C GLU A 60 11.98 0.93 -1.30
N SER A 61 11.27 1.84 -1.99
CA SER A 61 11.88 3.05 -2.54
C SER A 61 12.48 3.97 -1.45
N ASP A 62 11.82 4.06 -0.29
CA ASP A 62 12.32 4.87 0.82
C ASP A 62 13.50 4.21 1.55
N ILE A 63 13.53 2.87 1.60
CA ILE A 63 14.68 2.09 2.07
C ILE A 63 15.88 2.33 1.16
N GLU A 64 15.72 2.21 -0.15
CA GLU A 64 16.80 2.42 -1.13
C GLU A 64 17.40 3.83 -1.03
N LYS A 65 16.57 4.86 -0.88
CA LYS A 65 17.04 6.25 -0.65
C LYS A 65 17.85 6.37 0.65
N LEU A 66 17.44 5.68 1.72
CA LEU A 66 18.17 5.68 2.99
C LEU A 66 19.49 4.93 2.87
N GLU A 67 19.54 3.83 2.13
CA GLU A 67 20.77 3.08 1.85
C GLU A 67 21.78 3.92 1.08
N LEU A 68 21.34 4.62 0.02
CA LEU A 68 22.19 5.57 -0.72
C LEU A 68 22.75 6.66 0.21
N LYS A 69 21.89 7.24 1.06
CA LYS A 69 22.31 8.23 2.05
C LYS A 69 23.30 7.68 3.06
N ILE A 70 23.16 6.42 3.48
CA ILE A 70 24.12 5.76 4.38
C ILE A 70 25.47 5.57 3.68
N VAL A 71 25.47 5.19 2.40
CA VAL A 71 26.70 5.06 1.60
C VAL A 71 27.41 6.42 1.48
N GLU A 72 26.67 7.49 1.21
CA GLU A 72 27.21 8.85 1.18
C GLU A 72 27.76 9.29 2.55
N LEU A 73 27.04 9.02 3.64
CA LEU A 73 27.51 9.34 4.98
C LEU A 73 28.75 8.54 5.37
N ARG A 74 28.86 7.27 4.94
CA ARG A 74 30.07 6.45 5.15
C ARG A 74 31.27 6.97 4.36
N SER A 75 31.06 7.46 3.13
CA SER A 75 32.16 8.05 2.36
C SER A 75 32.66 9.35 2.99
N LEU A 76 31.75 10.18 3.51
CA LEU A 76 32.08 11.39 4.27
C LEU A 76 32.79 11.09 5.59
N ASP A 77 32.37 10.04 6.29
CA ASP A 77 33.01 9.60 7.53
C ASP A 77 34.45 9.12 7.27
N LYS A 78 34.64 8.30 6.23
CA LYS A 78 35.98 7.86 5.79
C LYS A 78 36.87 9.05 5.40
N ALA A 79 36.36 9.98 4.61
CA ALA A 79 37.10 11.18 4.23
C ALA A 79 37.48 12.04 5.45
N SER A 80 36.58 12.15 6.44
CA SER A 80 36.86 12.88 7.69
C SER A 80 37.87 12.16 8.58
N SER A 81 37.88 10.82 8.56
CA SER A 81 38.89 10.00 9.25
C SER A 81 40.26 10.14 8.61
N ASP A 82 40.34 10.07 7.28
CA ASP A 82 41.58 10.24 6.53
C ASP A 82 42.16 11.66 6.70
N GLU A 83 41.30 12.68 6.72
CA GLU A 83 41.68 14.06 7.05
C GLU A 83 42.22 14.18 8.49
N SER A 84 41.58 13.53 9.46
CA SER A 84 42.02 13.52 10.85
C SER A 84 43.37 12.83 11.03
N LEU A 85 43.62 11.72 10.33
CA LEU A 85 44.91 11.02 10.33
C LEU A 85 46.02 11.90 9.76
N ARG A 86 45.79 12.54 8.61
CA ARG A 86 46.73 13.49 7.99
C ARG A 86 47.04 14.67 8.91
N LEU A 87 46.03 15.25 9.54
CA LEU A 87 46.20 16.34 10.49
C LEU A 87 46.96 15.89 11.75
N SER A 88 46.71 14.68 12.24
CA SER A 88 47.45 14.09 13.36
C SER A 88 48.93 13.89 13.04
N GLU A 89 49.29 13.55 11.81
CA GLU A 89 50.69 13.46 11.38
C GLU A 89 51.36 14.84 11.34
N SER A 90 50.66 15.87 10.85
CA SER A 90 51.16 17.25 10.86
C SER A 90 51.30 17.83 12.28
N LEU A 91 50.45 17.42 13.23
CA LEU A 91 50.49 17.89 14.62
C LEU A 91 51.82 17.56 15.33
N LYS A 92 52.53 16.51 14.88
CA LYS A 92 53.88 16.15 15.38
C LYS A 92 54.92 17.25 15.13
N THR A 93 54.64 18.21 14.23
CA THR A 93 55.51 19.37 13.94
C THR A 93 55.14 20.64 14.73
N GLY A 94 54.10 20.62 15.58
CA GLY A 94 53.99 21.51 16.75
C GLY A 94 53.38 22.92 16.56
N ASN A 95 52.60 23.20 15.51
CA ASN A 95 51.96 24.53 15.35
C ASN A 95 50.56 24.64 15.98
N GLU A 96 50.27 25.77 16.64
CA GLU A 96 48.98 26.06 17.29
C GLU A 96 47.78 26.11 16.31
N THR A 97 48.04 26.48 15.06
CA THR A 97 47.05 26.47 13.97
C THR A 97 46.58 25.06 13.61
N ASP A 98 47.42 24.05 13.84
CA ASP A 98 47.09 22.65 13.55
C ASP A 98 46.20 22.04 14.64
N LEU A 99 46.33 22.48 15.90
CA LEU A 99 45.40 22.12 16.99
C LEU A 99 43.96 22.55 16.70
N LYS A 100 43.75 23.77 16.18
CA LYS A 100 42.41 24.26 15.80
C LYS A 100 41.82 23.50 14.60
N LYS A 101 42.66 23.07 13.65
CA LYS A 101 42.23 22.24 12.52
C LYS A 101 41.85 20.83 12.97
N VAL A 102 42.63 20.24 13.87
CA VAL A 102 42.32 18.94 14.48
C VAL A 102 41.00 18.98 15.26
N ASP A 103 40.76 20.01 16.09
CA ASP A 103 39.48 20.14 16.81
C ASP A 103 38.29 20.27 15.84
N ARG A 104 38.43 21.03 14.75
CA ARG A 104 37.39 21.15 13.72
C ARG A 104 37.13 19.81 13.01
N ALA A 105 38.19 19.09 12.64
CA ALA A 105 38.08 17.77 12.01
C ALA A 105 37.42 16.75 12.94
N ALA A 106 37.80 16.75 14.23
CA ALA A 106 37.19 15.89 15.25
C ALA A 106 35.70 16.18 15.44
N ARG A 107 35.29 17.46 15.49
CA ARG A 107 33.88 17.85 15.57
C ARG A 107 33.09 17.43 14.32
N LYS A 108 33.69 17.54 13.13
CA LYS A 108 33.08 17.11 11.87
C LYS A 108 32.90 15.59 11.83
N ALA A 109 33.91 14.83 12.24
CA ALA A 109 33.83 13.37 12.36
C ALA A 109 32.73 12.95 13.35
N ALA A 110 32.67 13.57 14.54
CA ALA A 110 31.62 13.29 15.52
C ALA A 110 30.20 13.60 14.99
N SER A 111 30.05 14.69 14.23
CA SER A 111 28.79 15.05 13.57
C SER A 111 28.38 14.04 12.49
N ASN A 112 29.34 13.59 11.68
CA ASN A 112 29.11 12.59 10.63
C ASN A 112 28.71 11.24 11.24
N ALA A 113 29.43 10.77 12.27
CA ALA A 113 29.12 9.55 12.99
C ALA A 113 27.71 9.59 13.61
N LYS A 114 27.31 10.72 14.20
CA LYS A 114 25.94 10.91 14.73
C LYS A 114 24.89 10.85 13.62
N SER A 115 25.16 11.51 12.49
CA SER A 115 24.26 11.52 11.33
C SER A 115 24.10 10.12 10.74
N LEU A 116 25.18 9.35 10.64
CA LEU A 116 25.20 7.97 10.20
C LEU A 116 24.40 7.06 11.14
N LYS A 117 24.60 7.19 12.46
CA LYS A 117 23.83 6.44 13.47
C LYS A 117 22.34 6.71 13.35
N ASN A 118 21.95 7.98 13.21
CA ASN A 118 20.55 8.36 13.03
C ASN A 118 19.95 7.82 11.72
N ALA A 119 20.74 7.77 10.64
CA ALA A 119 20.30 7.21 9.36
C ALA A 119 20.10 5.69 9.47
N LEU A 120 21.00 4.97 10.13
CA LEU A 120 20.88 3.53 10.39
C LEU A 120 19.66 3.20 11.25
N GLU A 121 19.40 3.98 12.30
CA GLU A 121 18.21 3.77 13.14
C GLU A 121 16.92 3.98 12.34
N LYS A 122 16.89 4.97 11.44
CA LYS A 122 15.76 5.19 10.53
C LYS A 122 15.60 4.04 9.53
N LEU A 123 16.70 3.54 8.97
CA LEU A 123 16.69 2.40 8.06
C LEU A 123 16.08 1.17 8.75
N ASN A 124 16.55 0.82 9.95
CA ASN A 124 16.01 -0.31 10.70
C ASN A 124 14.49 -0.16 10.95
N LYS A 125 14.04 1.03 11.35
CA LYS A 125 12.59 1.29 11.52
C LYS A 125 11.78 1.13 10.23
N GLN A 126 12.36 1.40 9.07
CA GLN A 126 11.68 1.18 7.79
C GLN A 126 11.70 -0.29 7.40
N ILE A 127 12.80 -1.02 7.66
CA ILE A 127 12.87 -2.46 7.46
C ILE A 127 11.78 -3.17 8.29
N ASP A 128 11.64 -2.80 9.58
CA ASP A 128 10.61 -3.37 10.46
C ASP A 128 9.19 -3.12 9.92
N LYS A 129 8.93 -1.94 9.35
CA LYS A 129 7.64 -1.60 8.75
C LYS A 129 7.39 -2.37 7.45
N ALA A 130 8.40 -2.52 6.60
CA ALA A 130 8.30 -3.31 5.38
C ALA A 130 7.99 -4.78 5.72
N GLU A 131 8.62 -5.32 6.76
CA GLU A 131 8.34 -6.68 7.23
C GLU A 131 6.91 -6.84 7.77
N ASP A 132 6.41 -5.85 8.53
CA ASP A 132 5.01 -5.85 8.98
C ASP A 132 4.02 -5.83 7.80
N ILE A 133 4.26 -4.97 6.79
CA ILE A 133 3.42 -4.91 5.57
C ILE A 133 3.43 -6.26 4.85
N LYS A 134 4.59 -6.90 4.72
CA LYS A 134 4.71 -8.23 4.10
C LYS A 134 3.92 -9.30 4.87
N ASN A 135 3.98 -9.27 6.20
CA ASN A 135 3.19 -10.17 7.04
C ASN A 135 1.67 -9.93 6.90
N GLN A 136 1.26 -8.66 6.75
CA GLN A 136 -0.12 -8.30 6.47
C GLN A 136 -0.58 -8.81 5.09
N ILE A 137 0.25 -8.65 4.05
CA ILE A 137 0.00 -9.18 2.70
C ILE A 137 -0.21 -10.69 2.77
N GLN A 138 0.72 -11.44 3.35
CA GLN A 138 0.61 -12.90 3.46
C GLN A 138 -0.65 -13.34 4.22
N THR A 139 -1.05 -12.57 5.23
CA THR A 139 -2.25 -12.86 6.00
C THR A 139 -3.53 -12.61 5.19
N GLU A 140 -3.60 -11.51 4.44
CA GLU A 140 -4.74 -11.20 3.58
C GLU A 140 -4.80 -12.12 2.35
N GLU A 141 -3.67 -12.50 1.76
CA GLU A 141 -3.61 -13.47 0.66
C GLU A 141 -4.12 -14.85 1.09
N ARG A 142 -3.76 -15.31 2.31
CA ARG A 142 -4.32 -16.55 2.87
C ARG A 142 -5.83 -16.47 3.01
N LYS A 143 -6.37 -15.37 3.56
CA LYS A 143 -7.83 -15.16 3.69
C LYS A 143 -8.52 -15.18 2.32
N LEU A 144 -7.91 -14.55 1.31
CA LEU A 144 -8.44 -14.50 -0.05
C LEU A 144 -8.50 -15.90 -0.66
N SER A 145 -7.43 -16.68 -0.52
CA SER A 145 -7.37 -18.06 -1.03
C SER A 145 -8.49 -18.94 -0.46
N TYR A 146 -8.78 -18.85 0.85
CA TYR A 146 -9.90 -19.58 1.45
C TYR A 146 -11.27 -19.17 0.90
N ARG A 147 -11.46 -17.86 0.64
CA ARG A 147 -12.72 -17.34 0.09
C ARG A 147 -12.95 -17.78 -1.35
N ASP A 148 -11.89 -17.83 -2.16
CA ASP A 148 -11.98 -18.31 -3.54
C ASP A 148 -12.38 -19.80 -3.60
N LEU A 149 -11.83 -20.62 -2.71
CA LEU A 149 -12.20 -22.04 -2.59
C LEU A 149 -13.67 -22.22 -2.20
N LEU A 150 -14.17 -21.40 -1.27
CA LEU A 150 -15.58 -21.40 -0.87
C LEU A 150 -16.51 -21.06 -2.04
N ILE A 151 -16.15 -20.10 -2.90
CA ILE A 151 -16.94 -19.76 -4.10
C ILE A 151 -16.97 -20.92 -5.09
N ILE A 152 -15.84 -21.59 -5.31
CA ILE A 152 -15.77 -22.77 -6.20
C ILE A 152 -16.67 -23.89 -5.65
N PHE A 153 -16.60 -24.16 -4.35
CA PHE A 153 -17.44 -25.16 -3.70
C PHE A 153 -18.94 -24.82 -3.79
N MET A 154 -19.33 -23.56 -3.55
CA MET A 154 -20.72 -23.12 -3.69
C MET A 154 -21.21 -23.17 -5.14
N LYS A 155 -20.32 -22.95 -6.12
CA LYS A 155 -20.66 -23.06 -7.55
C LYS A 155 -20.88 -24.51 -7.99
N ASN A 156 -20.10 -25.45 -7.47
CA ASN A 156 -20.17 -26.86 -7.89
C ASN A 156 -21.32 -27.66 -7.24
N ASN A 157 -21.93 -27.13 -6.17
CA ASN A 157 -23.05 -27.75 -5.45
C ASN A 157 -24.43 -27.17 -5.81
N ASN A 158 -24.50 -26.26 -6.79
CA ASN A 158 -25.72 -25.68 -7.37
C ASN A 158 -25.85 -26.10 -8.83
#